data_AF-A0A8T4LY77-F1
#
_entry.id   AF-A0A8T4LY77-F1
#
_cell.length_a   1.000
_cell.length_b   1.000
_cell.length_c   1.000
_cell.angle_alpha   90.00
_cell.angle_beta   90.00
_cell.angle_gamma   90.00
#
_symmetry.space_group_name_H-M   'P 1'
#
loop_
_entity.id
_entity.type
_entity.pdbx_description
1 polymer ?
#
loop_
_entity_poly.entity_id
_entity_poly.type
_entity_poly.pdbx_seq_one_letter_code
_entity_poly.pdbx_strand_id
1 'polypeptide(L)'
;MIGSAEWFSPRKFGWGLGIRTKEGIIYVGAALLLMAAIFALPLPLDTRMLLGGGLFALLLLDTLHIMLSVYSKLDEREQSHQAIAERNSSYVAVACIVAYMAYFLISTGTPAQQLPTELAFPLVLLMLMAIAKGATLLYLEREK
;
A
#
# COMPACT_ATOMS: atom_id res chain seq x y z
N MET A 1 20.34 0.24 6.49
CA MET A 1 19.23 0.41 5.54
C MET A 1 19.64 1.40 4.48
N ILE A 2 19.24 1.17 3.23
CA ILE A 2 19.68 1.89 2.04
C ILE A 2 19.01 3.27 2.02
N GLY A 3 17.71 3.33 2.29
CA GLY A 3 16.98 4.59 2.41
C GLY A 3 17.09 5.21 3.80
N SER A 4 17.10 6.55 3.86
CA SER A 4 16.98 7.29 5.12
C SER A 4 15.52 7.60 5.45
N ALA A 5 15.15 7.43 6.72
CA ALA A 5 13.81 7.77 7.24
C ALA A 5 13.42 9.23 7.01
N GLU A 6 14.39 10.14 7.00
CA GLU A 6 14.16 11.59 6.82
C GLU A 6 13.63 11.93 5.42
N TRP A 7 13.87 11.05 4.45
CA TRP A 7 13.40 11.25 3.10
C TRP A 7 11.90 11.05 2.93
N PHE A 8 11.27 10.45 3.94
CA PHE A 8 9.89 10.01 3.91
C PHE A 8 9.08 10.62 5.05
N SER A 9 7.75 10.56 4.90
CA SER A 9 6.78 10.98 5.91
C SER A 9 5.66 9.95 6.03
N PRO A 10 4.92 9.96 7.15
CA PRO A 10 3.68 9.19 7.25
C PRO A 10 2.69 9.63 6.17
N ARG A 11 1.99 8.67 5.55
CA ARG A 11 1.00 8.97 4.51
C ARG A 11 -0.41 9.07 5.10
N LYS A 12 -1.14 10.13 4.71
CA LYS A 12 -2.54 10.34 5.12
C LYS A 12 -3.53 9.46 4.35
N PHE A 13 -3.35 9.36 3.03
CA PHE A 13 -4.22 8.56 2.17
C PHE A 13 -3.55 7.23 1.77
N GLY A 14 -4.21 6.10 2.04
CA GLY A 14 -3.65 4.77 1.75
C GLY A 14 -2.52 4.37 2.71
N TRP A 15 -1.65 3.47 2.27
CA TRP A 15 -0.62 2.86 3.13
C TRP A 15 0.80 3.16 2.67
N GLY A 16 1.73 2.92 3.58
CA GLY A 16 3.16 3.11 3.35
C GLY A 16 3.62 4.56 3.57
N LEU A 17 4.67 4.92 2.85
CA LEU A 17 5.42 6.14 3.06
C LEU A 17 5.06 7.23 2.03
N GLY A 18 4.89 8.46 2.50
CA GLY A 18 4.92 9.66 1.67
C GLY A 18 6.37 10.04 1.36
N ILE A 19 6.63 10.52 0.14
CA ILE A 19 7.96 11.04 -0.21
C ILE A 19 8.01 12.51 0.19
N ARG A 20 9.01 12.90 0.99
CA ARG A 20 9.16 14.27 1.51
C ARG A 20 10.26 15.05 0.79
N THR A 21 11.30 14.37 0.32
CA THR A 21 12.55 15.00 -0.16
C THR A 21 12.92 14.54 -1.57
N LYS A 22 13.86 15.23 -2.22
CA LYS A 22 14.35 14.86 -3.56
C LYS A 22 15.12 13.54 -3.52
N GLU A 23 15.84 13.29 -2.44
CA GLU A 23 16.57 12.06 -2.15
C GLU A 23 15.62 10.87 -2.10
N GLY A 24 14.44 11.03 -1.49
CA GLY A 24 13.40 10.00 -1.51
C GLY A 24 12.87 9.70 -2.92
N ILE A 25 12.72 10.72 -3.77
CA ILE A 25 12.34 10.53 -5.18
C ILE A 25 13.44 9.76 -5.92
N ILE A 26 14.70 10.16 -5.75
CA ILE A 26 15.85 9.49 -6.38
C ILE A 26 15.93 8.04 -5.92
N TYR A 27 15.74 7.77 -4.63
CA TYR A 27 15.73 6.42 -4.06
C TYR A 27 14.65 5.55 -4.71
N VAL A 28 13.40 6.01 -4.73
CA VAL A 28 12.28 5.26 -5.34
C VAL A 28 12.51 5.06 -6.83
N GLY A 29 12.97 6.11 -7.53
CA GLY A 29 13.29 6.04 -8.96
C GLY A 29 14.41 5.03 -9.26
N ALA A 30 15.48 5.03 -8.47
CA ALA A 30 16.58 4.07 -8.60
C ALA A 30 16.13 2.63 -8.34
N ALA A 31 15.29 2.42 -7.32
CA ALA A 31 14.73 1.10 -7.03
C ALA A 31 13.87 0.57 -8.20
N LEU A 32 13.01 1.42 -8.76
CA LEU A 32 12.19 1.07 -9.93
C LEU A 32 13.02 0.81 -11.17
N LEU A 33 14.03 1.65 -11.43
CA LEU A 33 14.95 1.46 -12.56
C LEU A 33 15.74 0.17 -12.44
N LEU A 34 16.25 -0.15 -11.25
CA LEU A 34 16.97 -1.39 -11.01
C LEU A 34 16.08 -2.61 -11.21
N MET A 35 14.83 -2.55 -10.74
CA MET A 35 13.84 -3.60 -10.99
C MET A 35 13.58 -3.77 -12.49
N ALA A 36 13.31 -2.67 -13.20
CA ALA A 36 13.10 -2.69 -14.65
C ALA A 36 14.32 -3.25 -15.41
N ALA A 37 15.53 -2.88 -14.99
CA ALA A 37 16.77 -3.36 -15.58
C ALA A 37 16.91 -4.89 -15.45
N ILE A 38 16.60 -5.48 -14.29
CA ILE A 38 16.64 -6.94 -14.09
C ILE A 38 15.69 -7.64 -15.08
N PHE A 39 14.48 -7.11 -15.27
CA PHE A 39 13.50 -7.73 -16.17
C PHE A 39 13.81 -7.51 -17.66
N ALA A 40 14.56 -6.45 -17.99
CA ALA A 40 15.02 -6.15 -19.35
C ALA A 40 16.25 -6.95 -19.78
N LEU A 41 17.00 -7.56 -18.85
CA LEU A 41 18.16 -8.37 -19.18
C LEU A 41 17.76 -9.62 -20.00
N PRO A 42 18.57 -10.04 -20.98
CA PRO A 42 18.34 -11.24 -21.78
C PRO A 42 18.73 -12.52 -21.01
N LEU A 43 18.15 -12.70 -19.82
CA LEU A 43 18.36 -13.85 -18.95
C LEU A 43 17.15 -14.80 -18.99
N PRO A 44 17.35 -16.09 -18.67
CA PRO A 44 16.24 -17.02 -18.48
C PRO A 44 15.21 -16.48 -17.48
N LEU A 45 13.93 -16.81 -17.69
CA LEU A 45 12.83 -16.30 -16.85
C LEU A 45 13.06 -16.63 -15.37
N ASP A 46 13.42 -17.88 -15.05
CA ASP A 46 13.64 -18.34 -13.68
C ASP A 46 14.73 -17.52 -12.98
N THR A 47 15.80 -17.18 -13.70
CA THR A 47 16.89 -16.34 -13.18
C THR A 47 16.41 -14.91 -12.95
N ARG A 48 15.62 -14.33 -13.86
CA ARG A 48 15.04 -12.99 -13.67
C ARG A 48 14.07 -12.95 -12.50
N MET A 49 13.26 -13.98 -12.31
CA MET A 49 12.35 -14.09 -11.17
C MET A 49 13.12 -14.23 -9.85
N LEU A 50 14.18 -15.03 -9.82
CA LEU A 50 15.02 -15.17 -8.63
C LEU A 50 15.71 -13.83 -8.27
N LEU A 51 16.34 -13.17 -9.25
CA LEU A 51 17.03 -11.89 -9.03
C LEU A 51 16.03 -10.77 -8.67
N GLY A 52 14.93 -10.67 -9.41
CA GLY A 52 13.89 -9.67 -9.17
C GLY A 52 13.18 -9.88 -7.83
N GLY A 53 12.89 -11.13 -7.49
CA GLY A 53 12.32 -11.51 -6.19
C GLY A 53 13.28 -11.23 -5.04
N GLY A 54 14.57 -11.53 -5.20
CA GLY A 54 15.61 -11.21 -4.22
C GLY A 54 15.75 -9.70 -3.99
N LEU A 55 15.80 -8.91 -5.07
CA LEU A 55 15.81 -7.45 -4.98
C LEU A 55 14.53 -6.91 -4.33
N PHE A 56 13.37 -7.43 -4.72
CA PHE A 56 12.08 -7.02 -4.15
C PHE A 56 12.04 -7.28 -2.65
N ALA A 57 12.47 -8.46 -2.20
CA ALA A 57 12.55 -8.79 -0.78
C ALA A 57 13.48 -7.84 -0.03
N LEU A 58 14.64 -7.50 -0.61
CA LEU A 58 15.57 -6.54 -0.03
C LEU A 58 14.92 -5.15 0.11
N LEU A 59 14.30 -4.64 -0.95
CA LEU A 59 13.60 -3.35 -0.94
C LEU A 59 12.41 -3.34 0.02
N LEU A 60 11.72 -4.47 0.16
CA LEU A 60 10.60 -4.61 1.09
C LEU A 60 11.09 -4.55 2.54
N LEU A 61 12.15 -5.28 2.88
CA LEU A 61 12.79 -5.17 4.19
C LEU A 61 13.23 -3.72 4.44
N ASP A 62 13.89 -3.10 3.46
CA ASP A 62 14.36 -1.71 3.58
C ASP A 62 13.20 -0.74 3.87
N THR A 63 12.14 -0.85 3.09
CA THR A 63 10.94 -0.02 3.25
C THR A 63 10.27 -0.25 4.61
N LEU A 64 10.22 -1.50 5.11
CA LEU A 64 9.62 -1.81 6.41
C LEU A 64 10.38 -1.16 7.56
N HIS A 65 11.71 -1.20 7.59
CA HIS A 65 12.44 -0.55 8.69
C HIS A 65 12.53 0.96 8.53
N ILE A 66 12.52 1.51 7.32
CA ILE A 66 12.27 2.94 7.12
C ILE A 66 10.90 3.31 7.70
N MET A 67 9.87 2.51 7.42
CA MET A 67 8.52 2.74 7.95
C MET A 67 8.50 2.73 9.47
N LEU A 68 9.10 1.73 10.11
CA LEU A 68 9.23 1.69 11.57
C LEU A 68 9.95 2.94 12.10
N SER A 69 11.02 3.37 11.46
CA SER A 69 11.80 4.55 11.87
C SER A 69 11.08 5.89 11.66
N VAL A 70 10.17 5.96 10.67
CA VAL A 70 9.33 7.14 10.43
C VAL A 70 8.20 7.20 11.43
N TYR A 71 7.52 6.08 11.65
CA TYR A 71 6.35 6.01 12.53
C TYR A 71 6.73 6.04 14.02
N SER A 72 7.96 5.65 14.39
CA SER A 72 8.44 5.78 15.79
C SER A 72 8.65 7.23 16.23
N LYS A 73 8.69 8.18 15.29
CA LYS A 73 8.86 9.62 15.57
C LYS A 73 7.53 10.36 15.72
N LEU A 74 6.41 9.66 15.57
CA LEU A 74 5.07 10.21 15.77
C LEU A 74 4.83 10.47 17.25
N ASP A 75 4.18 11.59 17.54
CA ASP A 75 3.69 11.89 18.88
C ASP A 75 2.57 10.92 19.31
N GLU A 76 2.33 10.76 20.60
CA GLU A 76 1.31 9.84 21.15
C GLU A 76 -0.07 10.11 20.55
N ARG A 77 -0.40 11.39 20.36
CA ARG A 77 -1.63 11.83 19.70
C ARG A 77 -1.68 11.34 18.25
N GLU A 78 -0.63 11.56 17.47
CA GLU A 78 -0.59 11.15 16.07
C GLU A 78 -0.65 9.63 15.91
N GLN A 79 -0.01 8.89 16.82
CA GLN A 79 -0.11 7.42 16.87
C GLN A 79 -1.56 6.97 17.13
N SER A 80 -2.26 7.60 18.08
CA SER A 80 -3.66 7.28 18.35
C SER A 80 -4.58 7.58 17.16
N HIS A 81 -4.38 8.72 16.48
CA HIS A 81 -5.15 9.08 15.29
C HIS A 81 -4.94 8.07 14.17
N GLN A 82 -3.70 7.63 13.95
CA GLN A 82 -3.39 6.61 12.95
C GLN A 82 -3.98 5.25 13.30
N ALA A 83 -3.94 4.83 14.56
CA ALA A 83 -4.56 3.58 14.99
C ALA A 83 -6.08 3.58 14.74
N ILE A 84 -6.76 4.69 15.04
CA ILE A 84 -8.20 4.85 14.76
C ILE A 84 -8.47 4.81 13.24
N ALA A 85 -7.65 5.50 12.45
CA ALA A 85 -7.79 5.52 11.01
C ALA A 85 -7.56 4.15 10.35
N GLU A 86 -6.55 3.40 10.80
CA GLU A 86 -6.29 2.03 10.34
C GLU A 86 -7.43 1.06 10.72
N ARG A 87 -8.00 1.22 11.93
CA ARG A 87 -9.18 0.45 12.35
C ARG A 87 -10.36 0.72 11.43
N ASN A 88 -10.67 1.98 11.15
CA ASN A 88 -11.79 2.35 10.28
C ASN A 88 -11.58 1.87 8.84
N SER A 89 -10.35 1.99 8.33
CA SER A 89 -9.97 1.44 7.02
C SER A 89 -10.19 -0.08 6.96
N SER A 90 -9.81 -0.80 8.02
CA SER A 90 -10.01 -2.25 8.13
C SER A 90 -11.50 -2.63 8.17
N TYR A 91 -12.34 -1.87 8.88
CA TYR A 91 -13.80 -2.12 8.87
C TYR A 91 -14.41 -1.94 7.49
N VAL A 92 -14.00 -0.92 6.74
CA VAL A 92 -14.41 -0.73 5.35
C VAL A 92 -13.97 -1.91 4.49
N ALA A 93 -12.74 -2.40 4.69
CA ALA A 93 -12.25 -3.57 3.97
C ALA A 93 -13.15 -4.80 4.19
N VAL A 94 -13.42 -5.13 5.46
CA VAL A 94 -14.28 -6.25 5.84
C VAL A 94 -15.69 -6.08 5.25
N ALA A 95 -16.29 -4.89 5.38
CA ALA A 95 -17.63 -4.63 4.86
C ALA A 95 -17.71 -4.82 3.34
N CYS A 96 -16.73 -4.32 2.59
CA CYS A 96 -16.66 -4.48 1.14
C CYS A 96 -16.46 -5.94 0.71
N ILE A 97 -15.59 -6.69 1.41
CA ILE A 97 -15.38 -8.12 1.15
C ILE A 97 -16.67 -8.91 1.40
N VAL A 98 -17.34 -8.67 2.54
CA VAL A 98 -18.60 -9.34 2.87
C VAL A 98 -19.68 -9.01 1.85
N ALA A 99 -19.84 -7.75 1.47
CA ALA A 99 -20.81 -7.33 0.46
C ALA A 99 -20.54 -7.96 -0.91
N TYR A 100 -19.26 -8.02 -1.31
CA TYR A 100 -18.86 -8.67 -2.55
C TYR A 100 -19.12 -10.17 -2.53
N MET A 101 -18.80 -10.85 -1.43
CA MET A 101 -19.11 -12.28 -1.27
C MET A 101 -20.62 -12.53 -1.31
N ALA A 102 -21.43 -11.71 -0.63
CA ALA A 102 -22.89 -11.85 -0.68
C ALA A 102 -23.44 -11.66 -2.11
N TYR A 103 -22.95 -10.65 -2.83
CA TYR A 103 -23.29 -10.42 -4.24
C TYR A 103 -22.88 -11.61 -5.12
N PHE A 104 -21.67 -12.13 -4.94
CA PHE A 104 -21.17 -13.30 -5.67
C PHE A 104 -22.05 -14.53 -5.43
N LEU A 105 -22.40 -14.84 -4.18
CA LEU A 105 -23.28 -15.97 -3.87
C LEU A 105 -24.64 -15.86 -4.56
N ILE A 106 -25.25 -14.67 -4.58
CA ILE A 106 -26.57 -14.46 -5.21
C ILE A 106 -26.48 -14.53 -6.75
N SER A 107 -25.39 -14.02 -7.33
CA SER A 107 -25.20 -13.94 -8.80
C SER A 107 -24.73 -15.24 -9.44
N THR A 108 -24.11 -16.16 -8.70
CA THR A 108 -23.68 -17.48 -9.24
C THR A 108 -24.83 -18.38 -9.70
N GLY A 109 -26.09 -18.03 -9.40
CA GLY A 109 -27.28 -18.73 -9.89
C GLY A 109 -27.76 -18.33 -11.29
N THR A 110 -27.15 -17.31 -11.93
CA THR A 110 -27.54 -16.85 -13.28
C THR A 110 -26.45 -17.19 -14.31
N PRO A 111 -26.76 -17.93 -15.39
CA PRO A 111 -25.76 -18.51 -16.30
C PRO A 111 -25.07 -17.51 -17.26
N ALA A 112 -25.09 -16.20 -16.98
CA ALA A 112 -24.73 -15.20 -17.99
C ALA A 112 -23.95 -13.96 -17.48
N GLN A 113 -23.29 -14.00 -16.33
CA GLN A 113 -22.49 -12.84 -15.89
C GLN A 113 -21.01 -13.18 -15.74
N GLN A 114 -20.24 -12.85 -16.79
CA GLN A 114 -18.79 -12.69 -16.69
C GLN A 114 -18.51 -11.67 -15.59
N LEU A 115 -17.72 -12.09 -14.59
CA LEU A 115 -17.31 -11.28 -13.46
C LEU A 115 -16.86 -9.87 -13.91
N PRO A 116 -17.10 -8.82 -13.11
CA PRO A 116 -16.40 -7.57 -13.33
C PRO A 116 -14.90 -7.88 -13.35
N THR A 117 -14.24 -7.52 -14.45
CA THR A 117 -12.80 -7.58 -14.73
C THR A 117 -11.97 -7.83 -13.46
N GLU A 118 -11.23 -8.94 -13.42
CA GLU A 118 -10.46 -9.50 -12.28
C GLU A 118 -9.75 -8.49 -11.35
N LEU A 119 -9.44 -7.28 -11.85
CA LEU A 119 -8.75 -6.20 -11.13
C LEU A 119 -9.65 -5.08 -10.59
N ALA A 120 -10.91 -4.96 -11.03
CA ALA A 120 -11.79 -3.86 -10.67
C ALA A 120 -12.19 -3.89 -9.20
N PHE A 121 -12.56 -5.06 -8.67
CA PHE A 121 -12.95 -5.18 -7.26
C PHE A 121 -11.79 -4.88 -6.30
N PRO A 122 -10.60 -5.49 -6.42
CA PRO A 122 -9.46 -5.15 -5.57
C PRO A 122 -9.10 -3.65 -5.63
N LEU A 123 -9.18 -3.03 -6.81
CA LEU A 123 -8.88 -1.61 -6.96
C LEU A 123 -9.91 -0.72 -6.26
N VAL A 124 -11.21 -1.01 -6.41
CA VAL A 124 -12.27 -0.29 -5.70
C VAL A 124 -12.14 -0.45 -4.18
N LEU A 125 -11.87 -1.68 -3.71
CA LEU A 125 -11.62 -1.97 -2.30
C LEU A 125 -10.48 -1.12 -1.74
N LEU A 126 -9.32 -1.11 -2.41
CA LEU A 126 -8.15 -0.33 -2.01
C LEU A 126 -8.45 1.18 -2.00
N MET A 127 -9.20 1.69 -2.97
CA MET A 127 -9.60 3.10 -3.00
C MET A 127 -10.51 3.45 -1.81
N LEU A 128 -11.54 2.65 -1.54
CA LEU A 128 -12.48 2.90 -0.44
C LEU A 128 -11.77 2.87 0.92
N MET A 129 -10.88 1.91 1.12
CA MET A 129 -10.04 1.81 2.31
C MET A 129 -9.10 3.02 2.46
N ALA A 130 -8.47 3.48 1.37
CA ALA A 130 -7.58 4.64 1.37
C ALA A 130 -8.35 5.95 1.68
N ILE A 131 -9.57 6.08 1.15
CA ILE A 131 -10.48 7.20 1.43
C ILE A 131 -10.91 7.17 2.90
N ALA A 132 -11.32 6.02 3.42
CA ALA A 132 -11.76 5.88 4.81
C ALA A 132 -10.65 6.27 5.80
N LYS A 133 -9.42 5.81 5.54
CA LYS A 133 -8.25 6.19 6.33
C LYS A 133 -7.98 7.69 6.26
N GLY A 134 -7.89 8.24 5.04
CA GLY A 134 -7.57 9.65 4.83
C GLY A 134 -8.63 10.59 5.40
N ALA A 135 -9.92 10.27 5.21
CA ALA A 135 -11.03 11.05 5.78
C ALA A 135 -11.02 11.04 7.32
N THR A 136 -10.75 9.88 7.93
CA THR A 136 -10.63 9.76 9.39
C THR A 136 -9.48 10.62 9.92
N LEU A 137 -8.30 10.56 9.29
CA LEU A 137 -7.15 11.37 9.70
C LEU A 137 -7.43 12.87 9.55
N LEU A 138 -8.00 13.31 8.43
CA LEU A 138 -8.35 14.71 8.21
C LEU A 138 -9.37 15.24 9.22
N TYR A 139 -10.30 14.39 9.66
CA TYR A 139 -11.26 14.74 10.70
C TYR A 139 -10.57 14.91 12.06
N LEU A 140 -9.80 13.92 12.50
CA LEU A 140 -9.13 13.92 13.80
C LEU A 140 -8.05 15.01 13.92
N GLU A 141 -7.37 15.36 12.83
CA GLU A 141 -6.42 16.49 12.81
C GLU A 141 -7.10 17.87 13.00
N ARG A 142 -8.38 17.99 12.65
CA ARG A 142 -9.16 19.24 12.83
C ARG A 142 -9.73 19.39 14.24
N GLU A 143 -9.91 18.28 14.93
CA GLU A 143 -10.40 18.25 16.30
C GLU A 143 -9.22 18.58 17.23
N LYS A 144 -9.11 19.86 17.61
CA LYS A 144 -7.94 20.48 18.27
C LYS A 144 -7.46 19.75 19.52
#